data_AF-A0A821CSK2-F1
#
_entry.id   AF-A0A821CSK2-F1
#
_cell.length_a   1.000
_cell.length_b   1.000
_cell.length_c   1.000
_cell.angle_alpha   90.00
_cell.angle_beta   90.00
_cell.angle_gamma   90.00
#
_symmetry.space_group_name_H-M   'P 1'
#
loop_
_entity.id
_entity.type
_entity.pdbx_description
1 polymer ?
#
loop_
_entity_poly.entity_id
_entity_poly.type
_entity_poly.pdbx_seq_one_letter_code
_entity_poly.pdbx_strand_id
1 'polypeptide(L)'
;VAPITTGGYQTNPATVIYMINTTAFSALTVDNPIYDRRGDGNSSCYYDTFDLSVSIAGTYRIGSNSAMDTYGSLYNGSFIPNRPDLNLIVNNDDSNEG
;
A
#
# COMPACT_ATOMS: atom_id res chain seq x y z
N VAL A 1 -55.07 -13.97 4.57
CA VAL A 1 -54.05 -13.39 3.66
C VAL A 1 -52.78 -14.21 3.82
N ALA A 2 -52.34 -14.89 2.78
CA ALA A 2 -51.11 -15.69 2.76
C ALA A 2 -49.90 -14.78 2.42
N PRO A 3 -48.67 -15.10 2.86
CA PRO A 3 -47.50 -14.34 2.46
C PRO A 3 -47.14 -14.63 0.99
N ILE A 4 -46.88 -13.56 0.24
CA ILE A 4 -46.34 -13.61 -1.11
C ILE A 4 -44.87 -14.03 -1.03
N THR A 5 -44.53 -15.09 -1.74
CA THR A 5 -43.14 -15.46 -2.07
C THR A 5 -42.74 -14.68 -3.32
N THR A 6 -41.63 -13.94 -3.27
CA THR A 6 -41.05 -13.33 -4.48
C THR A 6 -39.56 -13.64 -4.56
N GLY A 7 -39.24 -14.52 -5.52
CA GLY A 7 -38.08 -14.45 -6.41
C GLY A 7 -36.70 -14.33 -5.80
N GLY A 8 -35.97 -15.45 -5.76
CA GLY A 8 -34.52 -15.43 -5.62
C GLY A 8 -33.87 -14.67 -6.78
N TYR A 9 -32.99 -13.74 -6.45
CA TYR A 9 -32.06 -13.20 -7.43
C TYR A 9 -30.94 -14.22 -7.62
N GLN A 10 -30.92 -14.89 -8.78
CA GLN A 10 -29.66 -15.38 -9.33
C GLN A 10 -28.87 -14.15 -9.78
N THR A 11 -27.96 -13.68 -8.93
CA THR A 11 -26.89 -12.81 -9.40
C THR A 11 -25.77 -13.70 -9.93
N ASN A 12 -25.57 -13.62 -11.25
CA ASN A 12 -24.29 -13.85 -11.90
C ASN A 12 -23.16 -13.37 -10.96
N PRO A 13 -22.05 -14.10 -10.70
CA PRO A 13 -20.97 -13.56 -9.87
C PRO A 13 -20.22 -12.50 -10.68
N ALA A 14 -20.88 -11.37 -10.93
CA ALA A 14 -20.21 -10.13 -11.25
C ALA A 14 -19.33 -9.83 -10.03
N THR A 15 -18.02 -9.94 -10.25
CA THR A 15 -16.97 -9.57 -9.32
C THR A 15 -17.34 -8.27 -8.63
N VAL A 16 -17.73 -8.35 -7.35
CA VAL A 16 -17.89 -7.16 -6.52
C VAL A 16 -16.47 -6.72 -6.16
N ILE A 17 -15.89 -5.85 -6.99
CA ILE A 17 -14.63 -5.19 -6.66
C ILE A 17 -14.95 -4.19 -5.55
N TYR A 18 -14.73 -4.59 -4.30
CA TYR A 18 -14.68 -3.65 -3.18
C TYR A 18 -13.42 -2.80 -3.36
N MET A 19 -13.49 -1.75 -4.18
CA MET A 19 -12.50 -0.68 -4.14
C MET A 19 -12.73 0.07 -2.84
N ILE A 20 -12.06 -0.35 -1.77
CA ILE A 20 -11.91 0.49 -0.61
C ILE A 20 -10.98 1.63 -1.04
N ASN A 21 -11.56 2.75 -1.45
CA ASN A 21 -10.80 3.99 -1.67
C ASN A 21 -10.43 4.54 -0.30
N THR A 22 -9.39 3.99 0.31
CA THR A 22 -8.78 4.55 1.52
C THR A 22 -7.67 5.50 1.12
N THR A 23 -7.83 6.76 1.52
CA THR A 23 -6.76 7.76 1.40
C THR A 23 -6.12 7.93 2.78
N ALA A 24 -4.82 7.68 2.87
CA ALA A 24 -4.01 8.05 4.01
C ALA A 24 -3.30 9.38 3.72
N PHE A 25 -3.10 10.18 4.76
CA PHE A 25 -2.36 11.43 4.69
C PHE A 25 -1.20 11.40 5.68
N SER A 26 -0.04 11.90 5.26
CA SER A 26 1.06 12.22 6.15
C SER A 26 1.91 13.36 5.57
N ALA A 27 2.80 13.88 6.40
CA ALA A 27 3.83 14.82 6.03
C ALA A 27 5.19 14.17 6.33
N LEU A 28 5.96 13.87 5.28
CA LEU A 28 7.36 13.53 5.42
C LEU A 28 8.15 14.82 5.66
N THR A 29 8.81 14.92 6.81
CA THR A 29 9.63 16.08 7.22
C THR A 29 11.03 15.61 7.63
N VAL A 30 11.91 16.57 7.92
CA VAL A 30 13.27 16.30 8.43
C VAL A 30 13.29 15.76 9.87
N ASP A 31 12.15 15.76 10.55
CA ASP A 31 12.02 15.20 11.91
C ASP A 31 11.64 13.71 11.87
N ASN A 32 11.29 13.19 10.69
CA ASN A 32 11.03 11.77 10.53
C ASN A 32 12.30 10.94 10.74
N PRO A 33 12.17 9.65 11.11
CA PRO A 33 13.32 8.78 11.21
C PRO A 33 13.98 8.57 9.84
N ILE A 34 15.28 8.26 9.87
CA ILE A 34 16.06 7.93 8.68
C ILE A 34 16.34 6.43 8.63
N TYR A 35 16.50 5.90 7.42
CA TYR A 35 16.98 4.55 7.18
C TYR A 35 18.03 4.52 6.07
N ASP A 36 18.86 3.47 6.08
CA ASP A 36 19.83 3.24 5.03
C ASP A 36 19.21 2.43 3.90
N ARG A 37 18.85 3.12 2.82
CA ARG A 37 18.17 2.51 1.68
C ARG A 37 19.05 1.51 0.94
N ARG A 38 20.37 1.77 0.86
CA ARG A 38 21.32 0.96 0.08
C ARG A 38 22.02 -0.09 0.92
N GLY A 39 21.93 -0.01 2.25
CA GLY A 39 22.69 -0.87 3.15
C GLY A 39 24.20 -0.60 3.10
N ASP A 40 24.61 0.56 2.60
CA ASP A 40 26.02 0.95 2.38
C ASP A 40 26.58 1.86 3.49
N GLY A 41 25.76 2.21 4.48
CA GLY A 41 26.06 3.11 5.59
C GLY A 41 26.22 4.58 5.22
N ASN A 42 26.04 4.94 3.95
CA ASN A 42 26.33 6.28 3.41
C ASN A 42 25.09 6.97 2.84
N SER A 43 24.02 6.23 2.57
CA SER A 43 22.74 6.79 2.14
C SER A 43 21.76 6.85 3.31
N SER A 44 21.24 8.03 3.65
CA SER A 44 20.17 8.19 4.64
C SER A 44 18.96 8.83 4.00
N CYS A 45 17.82 8.15 4.06
CA CYS A 45 16.54 8.64 3.55
C CYS A 45 15.57 8.81 4.72
N TYR A 46 14.87 9.94 4.77
CA TYR A 46 13.71 10.08 5.67
C TYR A 46 12.61 9.14 5.22
N TYR A 47 11.89 8.53 6.17
CA TYR A 47 10.77 7.65 5.85
C TYR A 47 9.55 7.88 6.72
N ASP A 48 8.41 7.46 6.20
CA ASP A 48 7.17 7.32 6.94
C ASP A 48 6.47 6.01 6.53
N THR A 49 5.64 5.47 7.42
CA THR A 49 5.00 4.16 7.24
C THR A 49 3.51 4.22 7.56
N PHE A 50 2.73 3.47 6.79
CA PHE A 50 1.30 3.28 7.03
C PHE A 50 0.97 1.80 7.00
N ASP A 51 0.04 1.39 7.85
CA ASP A 51 -0.47 0.03 7.86
C ASP A 51 -1.59 -0.12 6.83
N LEU A 52 -1.46 -1.12 5.96
CA LEU A 52 -2.49 -1.53 5.02
C LEU A 52 -3.04 -2.91 5.44
N SER A 53 -4.30 -2.96 5.86
CA SER A 53 -5.00 -4.22 6.16
C SER A 53 -5.87 -4.65 4.98
N VAL A 54 -5.55 -5.79 4.37
CA VAL A 54 -6.30 -6.37 3.26
C VAL A 54 -7.10 -7.58 3.74
N SER A 55 -8.43 -7.52 3.64
CA SER A 55 -9.33 -8.60 4.09
C SER A 55 -9.88 -9.48 2.95
N ILE A 56 -9.70 -9.06 1.70
CA ILE A 56 -10.19 -9.76 0.51
C ILE A 56 -9.00 -10.01 -0.42
N ALA A 57 -8.83 -11.24 -0.88
CA ALA A 57 -7.80 -11.54 -1.88
C ALA A 57 -8.14 -10.88 -3.22
N GLY A 58 -7.19 -10.17 -3.82
CA GLY A 58 -7.38 -9.47 -5.07
C GLY A 58 -6.19 -8.62 -5.48
N THR A 59 -6.33 -7.95 -6.62
CA THR A 59 -5.32 -7.00 -7.11
C THR A 59 -5.68 -5.59 -6.66
N TYR A 60 -4.72 -4.92 -6.03
CA TYR A 60 -4.87 -3.56 -5.54
C TYR A 60 -3.94 -2.62 -6.28
N ARG A 61 -4.39 -1.39 -6.50
CA ARG A 61 -3.57 -0.30 -7.01
C ARG A 61 -3.30 0.67 -5.87
N ILE A 62 -2.03 0.86 -5.54
CA ILE A 62 -1.56 1.86 -4.57
C ILE A 62 -0.96 3.00 -5.39
N GLY A 63 -1.29 4.23 -5.01
CA GLY A 63 -0.76 5.44 -5.65
C GLY A 63 -0.43 6.47 -4.59
N SER A 64 0.64 7.23 -4.83
CA SER A 64 1.01 8.40 -4.04
C SER A 64 0.69 9.66 -4.84
N ASN A 65 0.25 10.70 -4.15
CA ASN A 65 0.15 12.05 -4.70
C ASN A 65 0.98 12.96 -3.80
N SER A 66 2.21 13.23 -4.22
CA SER A 66 3.20 13.99 -3.46
C SER A 66 3.82 15.08 -4.34
N ALA A 67 4.24 16.17 -3.71
CA ALA A 67 5.05 17.20 -4.35
C ALA A 67 6.55 16.86 -4.36
N MET A 68 6.95 15.77 -3.69
CA MET A 68 8.31 15.24 -3.67
C MET A 68 8.39 14.01 -4.57
N ASP A 69 9.57 13.75 -5.11
CA ASP A 69 9.92 12.45 -5.65
C ASP A 69 9.91 11.43 -4.48
N THR A 70 9.10 10.37 -4.63
CA THR A 70 8.87 9.40 -3.56
C THR A 70 9.21 7.99 -4.00
N TYR A 71 10.03 7.33 -3.20
CA TYR A 71 10.26 5.89 -3.25
C TYR A 71 9.22 5.15 -2.39
N GLY A 72 8.45 4.26 -3.00
CA GLY A 72 7.45 3.43 -2.31
C GLY A 72 7.93 2.01 -2.10
N SER A 73 7.66 1.42 -0.93
CA SER A 73 7.91 0.00 -0.65
C SER A 73 6.75 -0.60 0.11
N LEU A 74 6.38 -1.84 -0.24
CA LEU A 74 5.34 -2.62 0.40
C LEU A 74 5.98 -3.83 1.08
N TYR A 75 5.66 -4.01 2.37
CA TYR A 75 6.21 -5.08 3.20
C TYR A 75 5.11 -6.04 3.66
N ASN A 76 5.47 -7.30 3.86
CA ASN A 76 4.62 -8.27 4.54
C ASN A 76 4.82 -8.13 6.05
N GLY A 77 3.88 -7.47 6.73
CA GLY A 77 4.03 -7.10 8.14
C GLY A 77 4.73 -5.75 8.28
N SER A 78 5.80 -5.70 9.07
CA SER A 78 6.44 -4.43 9.43
C SER A 78 7.71 -4.14 8.63
N PHE A 79 7.90 -2.86 8.30
CA PHE A 79 9.18 -2.32 7.84
C PHE A 79 10.21 -2.35 8.97
N ILE A 80 11.43 -2.78 8.66
CA ILE A 80 12.55 -2.87 9.60
C ILE A 80 13.67 -1.96 9.08
N PRO A 81 13.87 -0.75 9.66
CA PRO A 81 14.76 0.28 9.08
C PRO A 81 16.23 -0.14 8.90
N ASN A 82 16.75 -1.03 9.74
CA ASN A 82 18.12 -1.52 9.64
C ASN A 82 18.25 -2.76 8.73
N ARG A 83 17.14 -3.27 8.19
CA ARG A 83 17.03 -4.43 7.28
C ARG A 83 15.92 -4.18 6.25
N PRO A 84 16.05 -3.16 5.38
CA PRO A 84 15.01 -2.79 4.42
C PRO A 84 14.74 -3.86 3.34
N ASP A 85 15.62 -4.87 3.24
CA ASP A 85 15.45 -6.06 2.41
C ASP A 85 14.46 -7.07 3.01
N LEU A 86 14.29 -7.05 4.34
CA LEU A 86 13.51 -8.05 5.05
C LEU A 86 12.01 -7.79 4.90
N ASN A 87 11.26 -8.84 4.57
CA ASN A 87 9.80 -8.82 4.33
C ASN A 87 9.35 -7.94 3.15
N LEU A 88 10.26 -7.47 2.29
CA LEU A 88 9.91 -6.67 1.12
C LEU A 88 9.12 -7.52 0.12
N ILE A 89 7.93 -7.03 -0.27
CA ILE A 89 7.11 -7.64 -1.32
C ILE A 89 7.45 -7.01 -2.66
N VAL A 90 7.44 -5.67 -2.71
CA VAL A 90 7.71 -4.89 -3.91
C VAL A 90 8.08 -3.47 -3.52
N ASN A 91 8.92 -2.84 -4.34
CA ASN A 91 9.27 -1.45 -4.26
C ASN A 91 9.13 -0.80 -5.63
N ASN A 92 8.90 0.51 -5.63
CA ASN A 92 8.86 1.32 -6.83
C ASN A 92 9.46 2.69 -6.50
N ASP A 93 10.65 2.95 -7.05
CA ASP A 93 11.14 4.30 -7.30
C ASP A 93 10.56 4.69 -8.65
N ASP A 94 10.07 5.92 -8.84
CA ASP A 94 9.42 6.32 -10.10
C ASP A 94 10.36 6.38 -11.32
N SER A 95 11.55 5.78 -11.21
CA SER A 95 12.59 5.79 -12.22
C SER A 95 12.20 4.89 -13.39
N ASN A 96 11.52 5.48 -14.36
CA ASN A 96 11.90 5.28 -15.75
C ASN A 96 13.36 5.72 -15.93
N GLU A 97 14.33 4.90 -15.55
CA GLU A 97 15.70 5.04 -16.05
C GLU A 97 15.76 4.36 -17.42
N GLY A 98 15.60 5.17 -18.47
CA GLY A 98 16.04 4.87 -19.83
C GLY A 98 17.39 5.51 -20.09
#